data_AF-A0A1I7TIQ4-F1
#
_entry.id   AF-A0A1I7TIQ4-F1
#
_cell.length_a   1.000
_cell.length_b   1.000
_cell.length_c   1.000
_cell.angle_alpha   90.00
_cell.angle_beta   90.00
_cell.angle_gamma   90.00
#
_symmetry.space_group_name_H-M   'P 1'
#
loop_
_entity.id
_entity.type
_entity.pdbx_description
1 polymer ?
#
loop_
_entity_poly.entity_id
_entity_poly.type
_entity_poly.pdbx_seq_one_letter_code
_entity_poly.pdbx_strand_id
1 'polypeptide(L)'
;MHIWWHLMAVRGLIPCDGPPGLHEEEEKDEETCYNWVARGLFSVMSSVHKEPLKKRISGSSCAAWGTVLGKCECTLRYEGPQCERERCLNGGRRHSAKGVVRCHCPYGLSGDRCEKVTYCEPGKGKLIEGKCECFERWTGLFCNMRTCFNGIPTGGLDGFCLCDVGYTGPFCDAPLICENGGTVTVENECSCTSGYTGDHCEQCSIGYIKEAQYCVPEVSESSLLAHTGSLGNRPFAWPIVVMGCAAAIAFVVLALTVIFAVRKWSSKPSRVNSVQGDPENGTDV
;
A
#
# COMPACT_ATOMS: atom_id res chain seq x y z
N MET A 1 32.44 69.51 60.99
CA MET A 1 31.71 70.27 59.94
C MET A 1 31.30 69.40 58.72
N HIS A 2 30.94 68.11 58.90
CA HIS A 2 30.45 67.27 57.80
C HIS A 2 29.10 66.58 58.07
N ILE A 3 28.45 66.88 59.20
CA ILE A 3 27.13 66.32 59.55
C ILE A 3 25.97 67.19 59.03
N TRP A 4 26.26 68.39 58.52
CA TRP A 4 25.25 69.32 57.99
C TRP A 4 25.04 69.27 56.46
N TRP A 5 25.77 68.42 55.73
CA TRP A 5 25.60 68.25 54.28
C TRP A 5 24.70 67.06 53.91
N HIS A 6 24.59 66.05 54.77
CA HIS A 6 23.78 64.85 54.48
C HIS A 6 22.26 65.10 54.54
N LEU A 7 21.79 66.12 55.26
CA LEU A 7 20.37 66.43 55.41
C LEU A 7 19.79 67.32 54.30
N MET A 8 20.63 67.91 53.43
CA MET A 8 20.18 68.79 52.34
C MET A 8 20.05 68.08 50.98
N ALA A 9 20.61 66.87 50.83
CA ALA A 9 20.51 66.11 49.57
C ALA A 9 19.15 65.40 49.37
N VAL A 10 18.32 65.30 50.41
CA VAL A 10 17.01 64.59 50.38
C VAL A 10 15.87 65.49 49.87
N ARG A 11 16.13 66.75 49.50
CA ARG A 11 15.09 67.70 49.05
C ARG A 11 15.25 68.26 47.62
N GLY A 12 16.11 67.68 46.78
CA GLY A 12 16.10 67.95 45.33
C GLY A 12 16.32 69.42 44.93
N LEU A 13 17.32 70.10 45.50
CA LEU A 13 17.55 71.54 45.30
C LEU A 13 18.97 71.91 44.79
N ILE A 14 19.67 71.02 44.07
CA ILE A 14 20.91 71.39 43.35
C ILE A 14 20.93 70.74 41.96
N PRO A 15 21.17 71.51 40.88
CA PRO A 15 21.18 71.01 39.51
C PRO A 15 22.49 70.26 39.20
N CYS A 16 22.37 69.21 38.39
CA CYS A 16 23.51 68.47 37.83
C CYS A 16 24.13 69.27 36.67
N ASP A 17 24.95 70.28 36.97
CA ASP A 17 25.77 70.92 35.95
C ASP A 17 27.14 70.22 35.85
N GLY A 18 27.29 69.41 34.80
CA GLY A 18 28.59 68.97 34.29
C GLY A 18 29.27 70.06 33.44
N PRO A 19 30.59 69.98 33.21
CA PRO A 19 31.32 70.98 32.42
C PRO A 19 30.90 70.97 30.93
N PRO A 20 31.02 72.10 30.20
CA PRO A 20 30.45 72.26 28.86
C PRO A 20 31.36 71.69 27.77
N GLY A 21 30.78 70.96 26.81
CA GLY A 21 31.45 70.61 25.56
C GLY A 21 30.84 69.43 24.79
N LEU A 22 30.08 69.77 23.72
CA LEU A 22 29.63 68.97 22.57
C LEU A 22 28.29 68.21 22.68
N HIS A 23 27.25 68.93 22.23
CA HIS A 23 26.14 68.58 21.32
C HIS A 23 25.42 67.21 21.44
N GLU A 24 24.14 67.32 21.84
CA GLU A 24 22.90 66.76 21.24
C GLU A 24 22.92 65.31 20.71
N GLU A 25 21.97 64.41 20.96
CA GLU A 25 20.71 64.35 21.71
C GLU A 25 20.44 62.84 21.82
N GLU A 26 20.35 62.26 23.02
CA GLU A 26 19.54 61.04 23.23
C GLU A 26 19.27 60.83 24.73
N GLU A 27 18.00 60.62 25.01
CA GLU A 27 17.32 60.37 26.28
C GLU A 27 18.11 59.41 27.20
N LYS A 28 18.49 59.87 28.40
CA LYS A 28 19.35 59.11 29.32
C LYS A 28 18.58 58.69 30.55
N ASP A 29 18.12 57.44 30.55
CA ASP A 29 17.41 56.78 31.65
C ASP A 29 18.21 56.77 32.97
N GLU A 30 17.43 56.79 34.06
CA GLU A 30 17.74 57.00 35.49
C GLU A 30 18.77 56.04 36.13
N GLU A 31 19.36 55.12 35.38
CA GLU A 31 20.19 54.03 35.93
C GLU A 31 21.71 54.33 35.94
N THR A 32 22.15 55.42 35.28
CA THR A 32 23.60 55.70 35.20
C THR A 32 24.17 56.43 36.43
N CYS A 33 23.32 56.91 37.34
CA CYS A 33 23.76 57.70 38.50
C CYS A 33 24.17 56.85 39.72
N TYR A 34 23.71 55.60 39.83
CA TYR A 34 23.93 54.77 41.03
C TYR A 34 25.31 54.08 41.10
N ASN A 35 26.02 53.94 39.96
CA ASN A 35 27.19 53.07 39.88
C ASN A 35 28.55 53.71 40.22
N TRP A 36 28.59 54.96 40.69
CA TRP A 36 29.85 55.63 41.05
C TRP A 36 30.18 55.65 42.55
N VAL A 37 29.24 55.30 43.43
CA VAL A 37 29.47 55.33 44.90
C VAL A 37 29.95 53.98 45.46
N ALA A 38 29.75 52.87 44.75
CA ALA A 38 30.02 51.52 45.27
C ALA A 38 31.45 50.99 45.04
N ARG A 39 32.42 51.83 44.63
CA ARG A 39 33.81 51.39 44.37
C ARG A 39 34.85 51.83 45.41
N GLY A 40 34.45 52.49 46.50
CA GLY A 40 35.38 53.06 47.48
C GLY A 40 35.59 52.31 48.81
N LEU A 41 34.79 51.29 49.12
CA LEU A 41 34.81 50.67 50.46
C LEU A 41 34.70 49.16 50.33
N PHE A 42 35.82 48.45 50.43
CA PHE A 42 36.00 47.21 51.20
C PHE A 42 37.40 46.66 50.93
N SER A 43 38.37 47.22 51.65
CA SER A 43 39.65 46.57 51.93
C SER A 43 39.62 46.09 53.38
N VAL A 44 40.26 44.93 53.61
CA VAL A 44 40.59 44.26 54.89
C VAL A 44 39.69 43.08 55.34
N MET A 45 40.18 41.89 54.98
CA MET A 45 40.21 40.59 55.68
C MET A 45 38.90 39.84 56.02
N SER A 46 38.60 38.83 55.21
CA SER A 46 38.53 37.46 55.75
C SER A 46 39.03 36.45 54.71
N SER A 47 40.00 35.65 55.13
CA SER A 47 40.57 34.55 54.36
C SER A 47 39.56 33.40 54.33
N VAL A 48 38.78 33.33 53.27
CA VAL A 48 37.98 32.15 52.93
C VAL A 48 38.42 31.75 51.53
N HIS A 49 38.81 30.49 51.38
CA HIS A 49 39.21 29.88 50.12
C HIS A 49 38.46 30.47 48.92
N LYS A 50 39.16 31.24 48.08
CA LYS A 50 38.71 31.55 46.73
C LYS A 50 38.79 30.24 45.94
N GLU A 51 37.70 29.48 45.95
CA GLU A 51 37.39 28.66 44.79
C GLU A 51 37.48 29.58 43.56
N PRO A 52 38.09 29.11 42.44
CA PRO A 52 38.16 29.93 41.24
C PRO A 52 36.73 30.33 40.90
N LEU A 53 36.50 31.63 40.72
CA LEU A 53 35.24 32.20 40.24
C LEU A 53 34.79 31.35 39.06
N LYS A 54 33.90 30.39 39.33
CA LYS A 54 33.17 29.65 38.32
C LYS A 54 32.42 30.75 37.61
N LYS A 55 32.92 31.13 36.43
CA LYS A 55 32.30 32.07 35.50
C LYS A 55 30.83 31.73 35.58
N ARG A 56 30.04 32.57 36.25
CA ARG A 56 28.61 32.36 36.40
C ARG A 56 28.15 32.37 34.96
N ILE A 57 27.88 31.18 34.43
CA ILE A 57 27.32 31.01 33.09
C ILE A 57 26.02 31.77 33.20
N SER A 58 26.01 32.99 32.66
CA SER A 58 24.82 33.80 32.58
C SER A 58 23.80 32.95 31.85
N GLY A 59 22.71 32.61 32.53
CA GLY A 59 21.50 32.04 31.97
C GLY A 59 21.72 30.90 30.98
N SER A 60 21.49 29.67 31.44
CA SER A 60 20.93 28.60 30.60
C SER A 60 19.51 28.97 30.14
N SER A 61 19.37 30.10 29.45
CA SER A 61 18.12 30.57 28.87
C SER A 61 18.25 30.33 27.38
N CYS A 62 17.60 29.27 26.91
CA CYS A 62 17.45 29.11 25.47
C CYS A 62 16.60 30.28 24.99
N ALA A 63 17.06 30.98 23.96
CA ALA A 63 16.49 32.23 23.47
C ALA A 63 15.00 32.12 23.06
N ALA A 64 14.43 30.90 23.08
CA ALA A 64 13.01 30.70 22.87
C ALA A 64 12.34 29.54 23.67
N TRP A 65 13.04 28.59 24.34
CA TRP A 65 12.38 27.37 24.91
C TRP A 65 13.05 26.72 26.13
N GLY A 66 12.48 25.60 26.59
CA GLY A 66 12.96 24.82 27.74
C GLY A 66 14.23 24.01 27.48
N THR A 67 14.88 23.60 28.59
CA THR A 67 16.10 22.80 28.61
C THR A 67 15.79 21.35 28.95
N VAL A 68 16.43 20.40 28.27
CA VAL A 68 16.47 18.98 28.69
C VAL A 68 17.93 18.66 29.02
N LEU A 69 18.20 18.25 30.26
CA LEU A 69 19.55 17.89 30.74
C LEU A 69 20.60 19.01 30.55
N GLY A 70 20.22 20.28 30.66
CA GLY A 70 21.14 21.42 30.54
C GLY A 70 21.59 21.73 29.10
N LYS A 71 21.00 21.08 28.09
CA LYS A 71 21.15 21.42 26.66
C LYS A 71 19.85 22.04 26.14
N CYS A 72 19.99 23.06 25.30
CA CYS A 72 18.85 23.62 24.59
C CYS A 72 18.40 22.69 23.48
N GLU A 73 17.11 22.34 23.49
CA GLU A 73 16.48 21.61 22.40
C GLU A 73 15.76 22.61 21.49
N CYS A 74 16.29 22.77 20.28
CA CYS A 74 15.78 23.75 19.34
C CYS A 74 14.68 23.15 18.47
N THR A 75 13.62 23.94 18.23
CA THR A 75 12.63 23.60 17.20
C THR A 75 13.29 23.48 15.82
N LEU A 76 12.60 22.85 14.86
CA LEU A 76 13.10 22.67 13.49
C LEU A 76 13.53 23.98 12.80
N ARG A 77 13.03 25.13 13.28
CA ARG A 77 13.30 26.45 12.70
C ARG A 77 14.62 27.07 13.19
N TYR A 78 15.11 26.69 14.36
CA TYR A 78 16.29 27.31 14.98
C TYR A 78 17.38 26.30 15.33
N GLU A 79 18.58 26.82 15.56
CA GLU A 79 19.78 26.08 15.90
C GLU A 79 20.74 26.94 16.74
N GLY A 80 21.80 26.31 17.24
CA GLY A 80 22.79 26.95 18.09
C GLY A 80 22.71 26.47 19.54
N PRO A 81 23.74 26.73 20.36
CA PRO A 81 23.80 26.31 21.75
C PRO A 81 22.67 26.89 22.62
N GLN A 82 22.07 28.00 22.21
CA GLN A 82 20.95 28.66 22.89
C GLN A 82 19.74 28.83 21.96
N CYS A 83 19.71 28.14 20.81
CA CYS A 83 18.69 28.31 19.77
C CYS A 83 18.53 29.75 19.26
N GLU A 84 19.63 30.50 19.28
CA GLU A 84 19.67 31.92 18.97
C GLU A 84 19.73 32.22 17.47
N ARG A 85 19.84 31.19 16.62
CA ARG A 85 20.01 31.34 15.16
C ARG A 85 18.96 30.58 14.39
N GLU A 86 18.49 31.15 13.29
CA GLU A 86 17.61 30.45 12.36
C GLU A 86 18.42 29.52 11.42
N ARG A 87 17.80 28.42 10.98
CA ARG A 87 18.42 27.46 10.05
C ARG A 87 18.34 27.93 8.59
N CYS A 88 19.27 27.43 7.77
CA CYS A 88 19.11 27.43 6.33
C CYS A 88 17.95 26.49 5.94
N LEU A 89 17.14 26.92 4.98
CA LEU A 89 16.00 26.16 4.48
C LEU A 89 16.37 25.39 3.21
N ASN A 90 15.50 24.47 2.80
CA ASN A 90 15.53 23.80 1.50
C ASN A 90 16.91 23.22 1.09
N GLY A 91 17.64 22.63 2.04
CA GLY A 91 18.95 22.02 1.79
C GLY A 91 20.12 23.02 1.69
N GLY A 92 19.90 24.30 2.01
CA GLY A 92 20.96 25.30 2.12
C GLY A 92 22.03 24.90 3.13
N ARG A 93 23.30 25.11 2.77
CA ARG A 93 24.44 24.77 3.63
C ARG A 93 25.03 26.01 4.25
N ARG A 94 25.35 25.93 5.54
CA ARG A 94 26.02 27.01 6.28
C ARG A 94 27.43 27.20 5.75
N HIS A 95 27.78 28.44 5.45
CA HIS A 95 29.13 28.82 5.06
C HIS A 95 29.51 30.11 5.78
N SER A 96 30.64 30.06 6.49
CA SER A 96 31.23 31.26 7.11
C SER A 96 32.26 31.84 6.15
N ALA A 97 32.03 33.07 5.72
CA ALA A 97 33.00 33.84 4.95
C ALA A 97 33.36 35.09 5.75
N LYS A 98 34.63 35.20 6.17
CA LYS A 98 35.14 36.36 6.93
C LYS A 98 34.37 36.63 8.24
N GLY A 99 33.97 35.58 8.95
CA GLY A 99 33.25 35.69 10.24
C GLY A 99 31.76 35.95 10.11
N VAL A 100 31.25 36.24 8.91
CA VAL A 100 29.82 36.33 8.64
C VAL A 100 29.30 34.98 8.19
N VAL A 101 28.32 34.46 8.92
CA VAL A 101 27.69 33.18 8.63
C VAL A 101 26.50 33.41 7.71
N ARG A 102 26.54 32.81 6.52
CA ARG A 102 25.45 32.88 5.52
C ARG A 102 25.04 31.49 5.06
N CYS A 103 23.86 31.39 4.47
CA CYS A 103 23.45 30.19 3.76
C CYS A 103 23.99 30.21 2.33
N HIS A 104 24.58 29.11 1.89
CA HIS A 104 24.88 28.85 0.50
C HIS A 104 23.76 27.96 -0.06
N CYS A 105 23.01 28.52 -0.99
CA CYS A 105 21.80 27.90 -1.50
C CYS A 105 22.09 26.92 -2.64
N PRO A 106 21.37 25.77 -2.68
CA PRO A 106 21.41 24.91 -3.84
C PRO A 106 20.76 25.59 -5.05
N TYR A 107 20.95 24.98 -6.23
CA TYR A 107 20.41 25.51 -7.48
C TYR A 107 18.89 25.74 -7.41
N GLY A 108 18.44 26.82 -8.05
CA GLY A 108 17.03 27.20 -8.06
C GLY A 108 16.55 27.94 -6.81
N LEU A 109 17.42 28.20 -5.83
CA LEU A 109 17.07 28.88 -4.58
C LEU A 109 17.99 30.07 -4.27
N SER A 110 17.44 31.05 -3.55
CA SER A 110 18.10 32.29 -3.14
C SER A 110 17.48 32.83 -1.85
N GLY A 111 17.97 33.98 -1.37
CA GLY A 111 17.61 34.57 -0.09
C GLY A 111 18.61 34.22 1.01
N ASP A 112 18.51 34.91 2.15
CA ASP A 112 19.47 34.77 3.24
C ASP A 112 19.43 33.38 3.88
N ARG A 113 18.30 32.68 3.73
CA ARG A 113 18.07 31.31 4.21
C ARG A 113 17.64 30.34 3.11
N CYS A 114 17.79 30.69 1.84
CA CYS A 114 17.35 29.84 0.71
C CYS A 114 15.83 29.63 0.65
N GLU A 115 15.08 30.64 1.09
CA GLU A 115 13.62 30.64 1.14
C GLU A 115 12.95 31.07 -0.18
N LYS A 116 13.67 31.75 -1.07
CA LYS A 116 13.15 32.26 -2.33
C LYS A 116 13.51 31.33 -3.49
N VAL A 117 12.51 30.84 -4.19
CA VAL A 117 12.64 30.09 -5.43
C VAL A 117 13.01 31.03 -6.58
N THR A 118 13.87 30.57 -7.48
CA THR A 118 14.33 31.32 -8.67
C THR A 118 14.08 30.57 -9.97
N TYR A 119 13.61 29.32 -9.88
CA TYR A 119 13.35 28.45 -11.01
C TYR A 119 12.08 27.64 -10.75
N CYS A 120 11.21 27.53 -11.75
CA CYS A 120 10.09 26.60 -11.76
C CYS A 120 10.19 25.76 -13.02
N GLU A 121 9.72 24.51 -12.96
CA GLU A 121 9.78 23.62 -14.10
C GLU A 121 8.93 24.16 -15.26
N PRO A 122 9.51 24.32 -16.47
CA PRO A 122 8.81 24.91 -17.62
C PRO A 122 7.51 24.18 -17.96
N GLY A 123 6.44 24.94 -18.19
CA GLY A 123 5.13 24.39 -18.56
C GLY A 123 4.36 23.72 -17.41
N LYS A 124 4.92 23.69 -16.18
CA LYS A 124 4.29 23.07 -15.01
C LYS A 124 3.93 24.06 -13.90
N GLY A 125 4.42 25.30 -14.01
CA GLY A 125 4.07 26.38 -13.10
C GLY A 125 4.63 27.73 -13.53
N LYS A 126 4.36 28.75 -12.71
CA LYS A 126 4.85 30.12 -12.89
C LYS A 126 5.60 30.58 -11.65
N LEU A 127 6.70 31.30 -11.86
CA LEU A 127 7.45 31.93 -10.76
C LEU A 127 6.81 33.27 -10.41
N ILE A 128 6.32 33.41 -9.18
CA ILE A 128 5.68 34.62 -8.67
C ILE A 128 6.31 34.94 -7.30
N GLU A 129 6.91 36.13 -7.19
CA GLU A 129 7.49 36.65 -5.93
C GLU A 129 8.40 35.67 -5.16
N GLY A 130 9.22 34.90 -5.90
CA GLY A 130 10.13 33.95 -5.30
C GLY A 130 9.47 32.64 -4.83
N LYS A 131 8.28 32.30 -5.37
CA LYS A 131 7.60 31.01 -5.17
C LYS A 131 7.09 30.49 -6.51
N CYS A 132 6.95 29.18 -6.63
CA CYS A 132 6.29 28.59 -7.79
C CYS A 132 4.80 28.39 -7.51
N GLU A 133 3.96 28.93 -8.38
CA GLU A 133 2.55 28.57 -8.49
C GLU A 133 2.41 27.47 -9.54
N CYS A 134 2.14 26.25 -9.07
CA CYS A 134 2.02 25.09 -9.95
C CYS A 134 0.68 25.06 -10.68
N PHE A 135 0.71 24.62 -11.94
CA PHE A 135 -0.50 24.32 -12.69
C PHE A 135 -1.16 23.04 -12.19
N GLU A 136 -2.36 22.75 -12.71
CA GLU A 136 -3.11 21.55 -12.33
C GLU A 136 -2.25 20.28 -12.48
N ARG A 137 -2.41 19.38 -11.51
CA ARG A 137 -1.71 18.09 -11.42
C ARG A 137 -0.20 18.16 -11.17
N TRP A 138 0.35 19.33 -10.84
CA TRP A 138 1.75 19.51 -10.43
C TRP A 138 1.86 20.07 -9.01
N THR A 139 2.94 19.70 -8.33
CA THR A 139 3.26 20.09 -6.95
C THR A 139 4.77 20.11 -6.72
N GLY A 140 5.17 20.48 -5.50
CA GLY A 140 6.56 20.60 -5.08
C GLY A 140 7.11 22.02 -5.19
N LEU A 141 8.26 22.24 -4.54
CA LEU A 141 8.89 23.56 -4.44
C LEU A 141 9.19 24.19 -5.82
N PHE A 142 9.45 23.35 -6.82
CA PHE A 142 9.76 23.74 -8.19
C PHE A 142 8.71 23.28 -9.23
N CYS A 143 7.53 22.83 -8.79
CA CYS A 143 6.49 22.22 -9.66
C CYS A 143 6.99 21.03 -10.50
N ASN A 144 7.94 20.28 -9.94
CA ASN A 144 8.59 19.15 -10.61
C ASN A 144 7.99 17.80 -10.20
N MET A 145 7.08 17.75 -9.23
CA MET A 145 6.42 16.52 -8.78
C MET A 145 4.98 16.47 -9.29
N ARG A 146 4.52 15.30 -9.70
CA ARG A 146 3.10 15.10 -10.03
C ARG A 146 2.25 15.05 -8.77
N THR A 147 1.03 15.54 -8.86
CA THR A 147 0.02 15.36 -7.81
C THR A 147 -0.55 13.95 -7.91
N CYS A 148 -0.41 13.16 -6.86
CA CYS A 148 -1.03 11.84 -6.72
C CYS A 148 -2.19 11.95 -5.73
N PHE A 149 -3.39 11.53 -6.12
CA PHE A 149 -4.59 11.66 -5.28
C PHE A 149 -4.70 10.55 -4.24
N ASN A 150 -4.58 9.29 -4.69
CA ASN A 150 -4.60 8.10 -3.83
C ASN A 150 -3.30 7.31 -4.04
N GLY A 151 -2.19 7.88 -3.59
CA GLY A 151 -0.89 7.27 -3.75
C GLY A 151 0.26 8.23 -3.48
N ILE A 152 1.48 7.78 -3.75
CA ILE A 152 2.70 8.55 -3.52
C ILE A 152 3.42 8.86 -4.83
N PRO A 153 3.95 10.08 -5.01
CA PRO A 153 4.79 10.39 -6.15
C PRO A 153 6.15 9.71 -6.00
N THR A 154 6.62 9.10 -7.08
CA THR A 154 8.02 8.68 -7.19
C THR A 154 8.91 9.90 -7.43
N GLY A 155 10.10 9.92 -6.82
CA GLY A 155 11.05 11.01 -7.00
C GLY A 155 11.64 11.03 -8.41
N GLY A 156 12.00 12.23 -8.90
CA GLY A 156 12.63 12.42 -10.21
C GLY A 156 11.85 13.37 -11.12
N LEU A 157 12.48 13.82 -12.21
CA LEU A 157 11.89 14.75 -13.20
C LEU A 157 10.70 14.12 -13.95
N ASP A 158 10.73 12.80 -14.13
CA ASP A 158 9.70 11.99 -14.80
C ASP A 158 8.92 11.11 -13.81
N GLY A 159 8.87 11.52 -12.53
CA GLY A 159 8.17 10.76 -11.49
C GLY A 159 6.73 10.42 -11.89
N PHE A 160 6.35 9.17 -11.67
CA PHE A 160 4.99 8.64 -11.77
C PHE A 160 4.39 8.44 -10.37
N CYS A 161 3.07 8.22 -10.30
CA CYS A 161 2.41 7.92 -9.04
C CYS A 161 2.39 6.40 -8.79
N LEU A 162 2.77 5.99 -7.59
CA LEU A 162 2.50 4.65 -7.06
C LEU A 162 1.15 4.70 -6.35
N CYS A 163 0.14 4.04 -6.92
CA CYS A 163 -1.22 4.10 -6.41
C CYS A 163 -1.43 3.18 -5.21
N ASP A 164 -2.24 3.65 -4.27
CA ASP A 164 -2.76 2.85 -3.17
C ASP A 164 -3.65 1.72 -3.71
N VAL A 165 -3.88 0.69 -2.89
CA VAL A 165 -4.71 -0.45 -3.27
C VAL A 165 -6.13 0.01 -3.60
N GLY A 166 -6.66 -0.40 -4.75
CA GLY A 166 -7.98 -0.01 -5.26
C GLY A 166 -7.98 1.23 -6.14
N TYR A 167 -6.82 1.78 -6.53
CA TYR A 167 -6.73 2.95 -7.40
C TYR A 167 -5.73 2.74 -8.54
N THR A 168 -5.98 3.41 -9.67
CA THR A 168 -5.21 3.32 -10.90
C THR A 168 -5.14 4.67 -11.64
N GLY A 169 -4.44 4.67 -12.76
CA GLY A 169 -4.23 5.84 -13.61
C GLY A 169 -2.97 6.63 -13.27
N PRO A 170 -2.56 7.57 -14.14
CA PRO A 170 -1.29 8.30 -14.01
C PRO A 170 -1.21 9.22 -12.78
N PHE A 171 -2.35 9.52 -12.16
CA PHE A 171 -2.48 10.36 -10.96
C PHE A 171 -3.19 9.66 -9.79
N CYS A 172 -3.47 8.36 -9.91
CA CYS A 172 -4.21 7.59 -8.91
C CYS A 172 -5.57 8.19 -8.52
N ASP A 173 -6.27 8.75 -9.51
CA ASP A 173 -7.56 9.40 -9.35
C ASP A 173 -8.73 8.54 -9.86
N ALA A 174 -8.43 7.42 -10.53
CA ALA A 174 -9.44 6.46 -10.95
C ALA A 174 -9.51 5.28 -9.97
N PRO A 175 -10.68 4.90 -9.44
CA PRO A 175 -10.82 3.68 -8.67
C PRO A 175 -10.67 2.45 -9.58
N LEU A 176 -10.00 1.41 -9.10
CA LEU A 176 -9.94 0.11 -9.74
C LEU A 176 -11.20 -0.67 -9.36
N ILE A 177 -12.07 -0.88 -10.35
CA ILE A 177 -13.33 -1.60 -10.19
C ILE A 177 -13.18 -2.99 -10.79
N CYS A 178 -13.49 -4.02 -10.00
CA CYS A 178 -13.57 -5.40 -10.46
C CYS A 178 -15.05 -5.78 -10.58
N GLU A 179 -15.48 -6.15 -11.77
CA GLU A 179 -16.84 -6.56 -12.09
C GLU A 179 -17.13 -7.99 -11.61
N ASN A 180 -18.41 -8.38 -11.68
CA ASN A 180 -18.85 -9.76 -11.47
C ASN A 180 -18.40 -10.42 -10.16
N GLY A 181 -18.19 -9.62 -9.11
CA GLY A 181 -17.77 -10.09 -7.78
C GLY A 181 -16.27 -10.35 -7.65
N GLY A 182 -15.46 -9.90 -8.63
CA GLY A 182 -14.01 -9.87 -8.48
C GLY A 182 -13.56 -9.00 -7.30
N THR A 183 -12.36 -9.27 -6.79
CA THR A 183 -11.78 -8.55 -5.65
C THR A 183 -10.41 -7.98 -6.01
N VAL A 184 -10.08 -6.81 -5.47
CA VAL A 184 -8.77 -6.17 -5.73
C VAL A 184 -7.69 -6.84 -4.88
N THR A 185 -6.58 -7.22 -5.51
CA THR A 185 -5.41 -7.81 -4.86
C THR A 185 -4.47 -6.73 -4.31
N VAL A 186 -3.48 -7.14 -3.51
CA VAL A 186 -2.43 -6.25 -2.99
C VAL A 186 -1.52 -5.69 -4.08
N GLU A 187 -1.49 -6.32 -5.27
CA GLU A 187 -0.72 -5.89 -6.44
C GLU A 187 -1.52 -4.91 -7.31
N ASN A 188 -2.71 -4.48 -6.87
CA ASN A 188 -3.58 -3.59 -7.61
C ASN A 188 -4.11 -4.19 -8.93
N GLU A 189 -4.44 -5.49 -8.88
CA GLU A 189 -5.06 -6.22 -9.99
C GLU A 189 -6.38 -6.84 -9.54
N CYS A 190 -7.27 -7.14 -10.48
CA CYS A 190 -8.52 -7.84 -10.16
C CYS A 190 -8.31 -9.36 -10.10
N SER A 191 -8.66 -9.96 -8.97
CA SER A 191 -8.82 -11.41 -8.83
C SER A 191 -10.25 -11.80 -9.15
N CYS A 192 -10.43 -12.52 -10.26
CA CYS A 192 -11.75 -12.88 -10.78
C CYS A 192 -12.31 -14.16 -10.14
N THR A 193 -13.63 -14.15 -9.97
CA THR A 193 -14.39 -15.35 -9.56
C THR A 193 -14.48 -16.35 -10.71
N SER A 194 -14.73 -17.63 -10.37
CA SER A 194 -14.88 -18.71 -11.36
C SER A 194 -15.90 -18.34 -12.44
N GLY A 195 -15.55 -18.56 -13.71
CA GLY A 195 -16.38 -18.21 -14.85
C GLY A 195 -16.10 -16.84 -15.47
N TYR A 196 -15.29 -16.00 -14.82
CA TYR A 196 -14.97 -14.65 -15.28
C TYR A 196 -13.45 -14.45 -15.48
N THR A 197 -13.09 -13.53 -16.37
CA THR A 197 -11.71 -13.15 -16.72
C THR A 197 -11.66 -11.72 -17.26
N GLY A 198 -10.48 -11.23 -17.62
CA GLY A 198 -10.22 -9.84 -18.00
C GLY A 198 -9.62 -9.03 -16.86
N ASP A 199 -9.05 -7.87 -17.19
CA ASP A 199 -8.37 -6.98 -16.25
C ASP A 199 -9.32 -6.44 -15.16
N HIS A 200 -10.62 -6.39 -15.48
CA HIS A 200 -11.69 -5.98 -14.58
C HIS A 200 -12.72 -7.09 -14.36
N CYS A 201 -12.39 -8.36 -14.68
CA CYS A 201 -13.32 -9.50 -14.58
C CYS A 201 -14.62 -9.35 -15.40
N GLU A 202 -14.56 -8.57 -16.48
CA GLU A 202 -15.70 -8.18 -17.30
C GLU A 202 -16.07 -9.20 -18.39
N GLN A 203 -15.23 -10.23 -18.59
CA GLN A 203 -15.34 -11.22 -19.67
C GLN A 203 -15.64 -12.61 -19.11
N CYS A 204 -16.24 -13.49 -19.92
CA CYS A 204 -16.40 -14.90 -19.55
C CYS A 204 -15.09 -15.66 -19.77
N SER A 205 -14.70 -16.47 -18.79
CA SER A 205 -13.53 -17.35 -18.91
C SER A 205 -13.79 -18.48 -19.92
N ILE A 206 -12.71 -19.12 -20.39
CA ILE A 206 -12.79 -20.25 -21.33
C ILE A 206 -13.67 -21.37 -20.75
N GLY A 207 -14.60 -21.89 -21.56
CA GLY A 207 -15.58 -22.90 -21.15
C GLY A 207 -16.82 -22.34 -20.44
N TYR A 208 -16.99 -21.02 -20.45
CA TYR A 208 -18.21 -20.34 -20.02
C TYR A 208 -18.76 -19.48 -21.16
N ILE A 209 -20.08 -19.46 -21.31
CA ILE A 209 -20.79 -18.63 -22.28
C ILE A 209 -21.57 -17.54 -21.58
N LYS A 210 -21.71 -16.37 -22.23
CA LYS A 210 -22.49 -15.26 -21.70
C LYS A 210 -23.97 -15.51 -21.93
N GLU A 211 -24.73 -15.69 -20.86
CA GLU A 211 -26.18 -15.78 -20.91
C GLU A 211 -26.77 -14.56 -20.18
N ALA A 212 -27.44 -13.69 -20.93
CA ALA A 212 -27.82 -12.34 -20.49
C ALA A 212 -26.63 -11.53 -19.93
N GLN A 213 -26.52 -11.42 -18.59
CA GLN A 213 -25.48 -10.65 -17.89
C GLN A 213 -24.57 -11.52 -17.00
N TYR A 214 -24.72 -12.85 -17.05
CA TYR A 214 -23.91 -13.77 -16.24
C TYR A 214 -23.22 -14.81 -17.13
N CYS A 215 -22.05 -15.28 -16.68
CA CYS A 215 -21.32 -16.34 -17.36
C CYS A 215 -21.75 -17.71 -16.81
N VAL A 216 -22.26 -18.58 -17.67
CA VAL A 216 -22.64 -19.97 -17.31
C VAL A 216 -21.67 -20.97 -17.92
N PRO A 217 -21.40 -22.11 -17.26
CA PRO A 217 -20.58 -23.16 -17.83
C PRO A 217 -21.15 -23.67 -19.16
N GLU A 218 -20.30 -23.83 -20.15
CA GLU A 218 -20.64 -24.44 -21.43
C GLU A 218 -20.85 -25.94 -21.23
N VAL A 219 -22.11 -26.34 -21.07
CA VAL A 219 -22.48 -27.77 -20.98
C VAL A 219 -22.45 -28.35 -22.39
N SER A 220 -21.40 -29.11 -22.71
CA SER A 220 -21.40 -29.94 -23.92
C SER A 220 -22.38 -31.10 -23.74
N GLU A 221 -23.16 -31.46 -24.77
CA GLU A 221 -24.14 -32.57 -24.74
C GLU A 221 -23.53 -33.90 -24.24
N SER A 222 -22.24 -34.10 -24.47
CA SER A 222 -21.43 -35.21 -23.95
C SER A 222 -21.43 -35.33 -22.41
N SER A 223 -21.62 -34.24 -21.69
CA SER A 223 -21.59 -34.19 -20.20
C SER A 223 -22.92 -34.60 -19.57
N LEU A 224 -24.03 -34.30 -20.25
CA LEU A 224 -25.38 -34.68 -19.80
C LEU A 224 -25.65 -36.18 -19.98
N LEU A 225 -25.05 -36.80 -21.02
CA LEU A 225 -25.17 -38.23 -21.28
C LEU A 225 -24.46 -39.12 -20.25
N ALA A 226 -23.56 -38.57 -19.42
CA ALA A 226 -22.91 -39.32 -18.35
C ALA A 226 -23.84 -39.64 -17.16
N HIS A 227 -24.88 -38.82 -16.93
CA HIS A 227 -25.80 -39.00 -15.80
C HIS A 227 -27.17 -39.59 -16.18
N THR A 228 -27.53 -39.59 -17.46
CA THR A 228 -28.72 -40.32 -17.94
C THR A 228 -28.31 -41.44 -18.89
N GLY A 229 -27.55 -42.40 -18.37
CA GLY A 229 -27.41 -43.71 -19.00
C GLY A 229 -28.77 -44.42 -19.03
N SER A 230 -29.56 -44.09 -20.05
CA SER A 230 -30.82 -44.74 -20.40
C SER A 230 -30.66 -46.26 -20.35
N LEU A 231 -31.53 -46.93 -19.58
CA LEU A 231 -31.58 -48.40 -19.48
C LEU A 231 -31.81 -49.09 -20.84
N GLY A 232 -32.11 -48.35 -21.90
CA GLY A 232 -32.48 -48.90 -23.20
C GLY A 232 -31.34 -49.45 -24.06
N ASN A 233 -30.06 -49.14 -23.79
CA ASN A 233 -28.99 -49.46 -24.74
C ASN A 233 -27.67 -49.95 -24.11
N ARG A 234 -27.74 -50.76 -23.06
CA ARG A 234 -26.55 -51.48 -22.57
C ARG A 234 -26.17 -52.59 -23.55
N PRO A 235 -24.94 -52.61 -24.11
CA PRO A 235 -24.47 -53.67 -25.01
C PRO A 235 -24.40 -55.06 -24.34
N PHE A 236 -24.62 -55.13 -23.02
CA PHE A 236 -24.62 -56.35 -22.22
C PHE A 236 -25.98 -57.05 -22.12
N ALA A 237 -27.09 -56.45 -22.59
CA ALA A 237 -28.42 -57.07 -22.51
C ALA A 237 -28.67 -58.06 -23.66
N TRP A 238 -28.17 -57.77 -24.87
CA TRP A 238 -28.32 -58.62 -26.05
C TRP A 238 -27.77 -60.05 -25.87
N PRO A 239 -26.59 -60.27 -25.25
CA PRO A 239 -26.09 -61.61 -24.99
C PRO A 239 -27.04 -62.44 -24.11
N ILE A 240 -27.66 -61.83 -23.10
CA ILE A 240 -28.57 -62.52 -22.16
C ILE A 240 -29.88 -62.89 -22.88
N VAL A 241 -30.41 -61.97 -23.71
CA VAL A 241 -31.62 -62.23 -24.50
C VAL A 241 -31.37 -63.35 -25.52
N VAL A 242 -30.25 -63.32 -26.23
CA VAL A 242 -29.87 -64.36 -27.21
C VAL A 242 -29.68 -65.71 -26.53
N MET A 243 -29.01 -65.76 -25.37
CA MET A 243 -28.85 -66.99 -24.59
C MET A 243 -30.19 -67.53 -24.09
N GLY A 244 -31.10 -66.65 -23.65
CA GLY A 244 -32.47 -67.01 -23.26
C GLY A 244 -33.28 -67.60 -24.43
N CYS A 245 -33.20 -66.99 -25.61
CA CYS A 245 -33.87 -67.49 -26.81
C CYS A 245 -33.31 -68.85 -27.25
N ALA A 246 -31.98 -69.03 -27.24
CA ALA A 246 -31.36 -70.30 -27.59
C ALA A 246 -31.77 -71.45 -26.65
N ALA A 247 -31.82 -71.17 -25.34
CA ALA A 247 -32.28 -72.14 -24.35
C ALA A 247 -33.75 -72.52 -24.57
N ALA A 248 -34.64 -71.55 -24.83
CA ALA A 248 -36.05 -71.80 -25.11
C ALA A 248 -36.25 -72.67 -26.35
N ILE A 249 -35.50 -72.40 -27.43
CA ILE A 249 -35.56 -73.21 -28.66
C ILE A 249 -35.10 -74.65 -28.39
N ALA A 250 -34.03 -74.84 -27.63
CA ALA A 250 -33.56 -76.18 -27.27
C ALA A 250 -34.60 -76.97 -26.46
N PHE A 251 -35.30 -76.32 -25.52
CA PHE A 251 -36.39 -76.95 -24.78
C PHE A 251 -37.56 -77.35 -25.68
N VAL A 252 -37.94 -76.51 -26.64
CA VAL A 252 -39.01 -76.83 -27.60
C VAL A 252 -38.60 -78.01 -28.47
N VAL A 253 -37.37 -78.04 -28.98
CA VAL A 253 -36.88 -79.17 -29.79
C VAL A 253 -36.86 -80.45 -28.97
N LEU A 254 -36.37 -80.42 -27.73
CA LEU A 254 -36.40 -81.58 -26.83
C LEU A 254 -37.84 -82.06 -26.59
N ALA A 255 -38.76 -81.15 -26.29
CA ALA A 255 -40.17 -81.49 -26.10
C ALA A 255 -40.76 -82.16 -27.36
N LEU A 256 -40.48 -81.62 -28.56
CA LEU A 256 -40.95 -82.21 -29.82
C LEU A 256 -40.34 -83.59 -30.09
N THR A 257 -39.05 -83.79 -29.81
CA THR A 257 -38.40 -85.11 -29.95
C THR A 257 -38.98 -86.14 -29.00
N VAL A 258 -39.27 -85.76 -27.75
CA VAL A 258 -39.92 -86.63 -26.76
C VAL A 258 -41.34 -86.95 -27.20
N ILE A 259 -42.11 -85.97 -27.66
CA ILE A 259 -43.47 -86.19 -28.19
C ILE A 259 -43.43 -87.15 -29.39
N PHE A 260 -42.48 -86.99 -30.30
CA PHE A 260 -42.31 -87.89 -31.45
C PHE A 260 -41.90 -89.30 -31.02
N ALA A 261 -41.00 -89.44 -30.05
CA ALA A 261 -40.58 -90.72 -29.50
C ALA A 261 -41.73 -91.45 -28.79
N VAL A 262 -42.54 -90.73 -27.99
CA VAL A 262 -43.74 -91.27 -27.33
C VAL A 262 -44.77 -91.68 -28.37
N ARG A 263 -45.01 -90.86 -29.41
CA ARG A 263 -45.91 -91.23 -30.52
C ARG A 263 -45.44 -92.50 -31.23
N LYS A 264 -44.14 -92.62 -31.51
CA LYS A 264 -43.52 -93.80 -32.14
C LYS A 264 -43.55 -95.05 -31.24
N TRP A 265 -43.51 -94.89 -29.92
CA TRP A 265 -43.67 -96.00 -28.98
C TRP A 265 -45.13 -96.45 -28.84
N SER A 266 -46.07 -95.50 -28.85
CA SER A 266 -47.51 -95.81 -28.80
C SER A 266 -48.06 -96.44 -30.08
N SER A 267 -47.32 -96.36 -31.19
CA SER A 267 -47.76 -96.86 -32.51
C SER A 267 -47.30 -98.29 -32.85
N LYS A 268 -46.84 -99.09 -31.88
CA LYS A 268 -46.58 -100.53 -32.11
C LYS A 268 -47.80 -101.37 -31.74
N PRO A 269 -48.55 -101.94 -32.70
CA PRO A 269 -49.55 -102.95 -32.39
C PRO A 269 -48.87 -104.31 -32.13
N SER A 270 -49.38 -105.01 -31.12
CA SER A 270 -49.16 -106.42 -30.82
C SER A 270 -49.57 -107.31 -32.01
N ARG A 271 -48.76 -108.30 -32.41
CA ARG A 271 -49.17 -109.33 -33.38
C ARG A 271 -48.76 -110.74 -32.95
N VAL A 272 -49.74 -111.63 -33.10
CA VAL A 272 -49.94 -112.99 -32.59
C VAL A 272 -49.24 -114.06 -33.46
N ASN A 273 -48.93 -115.21 -32.84
CA ASN A 273 -48.45 -116.48 -33.43
C ASN A 273 -49.32 -117.03 -34.59
N SER A 274 -48.72 -117.72 -35.58
CA SER A 274 -49.08 -119.10 -36.03
C SER A 274 -48.30 -119.56 -37.29
N VAL A 275 -47.49 -120.63 -37.15
CA VAL A 275 -47.56 -121.93 -37.88
C VAL A 275 -47.28 -122.08 -39.41
N GLN A 276 -46.31 -123.00 -39.67
CA GLN A 276 -46.08 -124.00 -40.76
C GLN A 276 -45.57 -123.65 -42.18
N GLY A 277 -44.56 -124.42 -42.60
CA GLY A 277 -44.36 -124.98 -43.95
C GLY A 277 -43.15 -124.42 -44.70
N ASP A 278 -41.94 -124.99 -44.55
CA ASP A 278 -41.34 -126.13 -45.29
C ASP A 278 -40.37 -125.67 -46.41
N PRO A 279 -39.39 -126.48 -46.83
CA PRO A 279 -38.01 -126.03 -47.05
C PRO A 279 -37.51 -126.29 -48.49
N GLU A 280 -36.21 -126.04 -48.65
CA GLU A 280 -35.28 -126.54 -49.68
C GLU A 280 -34.98 -125.70 -50.91
N ASN A 281 -33.67 -125.81 -51.22
CA ASN A 281 -32.99 -125.68 -52.50
C ASN A 281 -32.32 -124.31 -52.71
N GLY A 282 -31.04 -124.21 -53.05
CA GLY A 282 -30.06 -125.18 -53.48
C GLY A 282 -28.83 -124.39 -53.94
N THR A 283 -27.68 -125.02 -53.90
CA THR A 283 -26.34 -124.51 -54.15
C THR A 283 -26.11 -124.07 -55.61
N ASP A 284 -25.12 -123.19 -55.81
CA ASP A 284 -23.91 -123.42 -56.62
C ASP A 284 -23.39 -122.22 -57.42
N VAL A 285 -22.05 -122.12 -57.39
CA VAL A 285 -21.08 -121.31 -58.15
C VAL A 285 -20.78 -119.89 -57.68
#